data_AF-A0A1Y1ZGN1-F1
#
_entry.id   AF-A0A1Y1ZGN1-F1
#
_cell.length_a   1.000
_cell.length_b   1.000
_cell.length_c   1.000
_cell.angle_alpha   90.00
_cell.angle_beta   90.00
_cell.angle_gamma   90.00
#
_symmetry.space_group_name_H-M   'P 1'
#
loop_
_entity.id
_entity.type
_entity.pdbx_description
1 polymer ?
#
loop_
_entity_poly.entity_id
_entity_poly.type
_entity_poly.pdbx_seq_one_letter_code
_entity_poly.pdbx_strand_id
1 'polypeptide(L)'
;MPSEVGVVCAEGTFSAFNKTFQIPSSDISGIGVVIAFSAAAYASFFLGIIFYLRGCVTPELLTDFEKKFIKQRVDAQAVADFQRGVLVVSDQQMVTALGVLGASMRHMKDYTMFDFQTIIYLAWMATNMQLSTLSILRSLFRHRPRLRAFKLFNMLALLVMMCIAIFPTTDYDWADHTVYDIGFCLTADSFWGLTETVGLHWHNALEEHRLVPQGVVAYAIIIISHAWQAAMLFPNIRFQASKSAID
;
A
#
# COMPACT_ATOMS: atom_id res chain seq x y z
N MET A 1 31.17 25.78 1.70
CA MET A 1 30.05 25.51 0.77
C MET A 1 30.15 24.04 0.42
N PRO A 2 29.25 23.17 0.90
CA PRO A 2 29.31 21.76 0.54
C PRO A 2 28.89 21.64 -0.92
N SER A 3 29.78 21.09 -1.74
CA SER A 3 29.53 20.71 -3.12
C SER A 3 28.40 19.69 -3.17
N GLU A 4 27.27 20.07 -3.77
CA GLU A 4 26.19 19.15 -4.11
C GLU A 4 26.75 18.05 -5.02
N VAL A 5 26.80 16.82 -4.50
CA VAL A 5 27.22 15.64 -5.25
C VAL A 5 26.02 15.17 -6.08
N GLY A 6 25.71 15.91 -7.14
CA GLY A 6 24.77 15.46 -8.16
C GLY A 6 25.46 14.51 -9.12
N VAL A 7 24.91 13.30 -9.32
CA VAL A 7 25.38 12.43 -10.41
C VAL A 7 24.70 12.90 -11.68
N VAL A 8 25.50 13.37 -12.64
CA VAL A 8 25.03 13.73 -13.97
C VAL A 8 24.78 12.44 -14.74
N CYS A 9 23.54 11.98 -14.78
CA CYS A 9 23.16 10.91 -15.70
C CYS A 9 22.78 11.53 -17.06
N ALA A 10 23.14 10.87 -18.16
CA ALA A 10 22.59 11.23 -19.46
C ALA A 10 21.10 10.83 -19.51
N GLU A 11 20.22 11.74 -19.92
CA GLU A 11 18.81 11.45 -20.21
C GLU A 11 18.78 10.62 -21.52
N GLY A 12 18.19 9.42 -21.48
CA GLY A 12 18.12 8.49 -22.62
C GLY A 12 17.16 8.92 -23.74
N THR A 13 16.98 10.22 -23.96
CA THR A 13 16.23 10.73 -25.13
C THR A 13 17.22 11.01 -26.26
N PHE A 14 16.82 10.70 -27.50
CA PHE A 14 17.64 10.86 -28.73
C PHE A 14 18.04 12.32 -29.03
N SER A 15 17.72 13.28 -28.14
CA SER A 15 18.11 14.68 -28.21
C SER A 15 18.69 15.09 -26.85
N ALA A 16 20.02 15.13 -26.78
CA ALA A 16 20.80 15.48 -25.59
C ALA A 16 20.34 16.79 -24.92
N PHE A 17 19.62 16.67 -23.81
CA PHE A 17 19.53 17.69 -22.78
C PHE A 17 20.12 17.10 -21.49
N ASN A 18 21.21 17.69 -20.99
CA ASN A 18 21.81 17.31 -19.71
C ASN A 18 20.89 17.79 -18.58
N LYS A 19 19.96 16.94 -18.11
CA LYS A 19 19.31 17.15 -16.81
C LYS A 19 20.18 16.57 -15.71
N THR A 20 20.52 17.40 -14.74
CA THR A 20 21.22 16.97 -13.53
C THR A 20 20.21 16.44 -12.53
N PHE A 21 20.36 15.16 -12.15
CA PHE A 21 19.57 14.57 -11.08
C PHE A 21 20.35 14.68 -9.77
N GLN A 22 19.76 15.28 -8.73
CA GLN A 22 20.42 15.35 -7.43
C GLN A 22 20.34 13.98 -6.75
N ILE A 23 21.48 13.42 -6.36
CA ILE A 23 21.53 12.26 -5.47
C ILE A 23 21.83 12.75 -4.04
N PRO A 24 21.07 12.32 -3.03
CA PRO A 24 19.83 11.58 -3.14
C PRO A 24 18.67 12.55 -3.44
N SER A 25 17.76 12.16 -4.34
CA SER A 25 16.46 12.78 -4.60
C SER A 25 15.54 12.56 -3.38
N SER A 26 15.92 13.15 -2.25
CA SER A 26 15.77 12.57 -0.92
C SER A 26 14.50 12.94 -0.14
N ASP A 27 13.51 13.61 -0.73
CA ASP A 27 12.39 14.09 0.08
C ASP A 27 11.21 13.10 0.13
N ILE A 28 10.96 12.33 -0.93
CA ILE A 28 9.76 11.46 -1.03
C ILE A 28 10.10 9.97 -1.10
N SER A 29 11.16 9.58 -1.81
CA SER A 29 11.74 8.22 -1.79
C SER A 29 12.93 8.13 -0.82
N GLY A 30 13.12 9.15 0.02
CA GLY A 30 14.23 9.21 0.97
C GLY A 30 14.24 8.05 1.96
N ILE A 31 15.42 7.72 2.46
CA ILE A 31 15.61 6.65 3.46
C ILE A 31 14.70 6.82 4.68
N GLY A 32 14.40 8.07 5.06
CA GLY A 32 13.49 8.39 6.16
C GLY A 32 12.06 7.91 5.92
N VAL A 33 11.54 8.02 4.69
CA VAL A 33 10.19 7.55 4.34
C VAL A 33 10.15 6.03 4.39
N VAL A 34 11.13 5.36 3.79
CA VAL A 34 11.25 3.89 3.83
C VAL A 34 11.34 3.38 5.28
N ILE A 35 12.17 4.03 6.11
CA ILE A 35 12.29 3.72 7.54
C ILE A 35 10.96 3.94 8.25
N ALA A 36 10.24 5.04 8.00
CA ALA A 36 8.96 5.32 8.65
C ALA A 36 7.90 4.25 8.33
N PHE A 37 7.78 3.84 7.06
CA PHE A 37 6.88 2.76 6.65
C PHE A 37 7.27 1.42 7.27
N SER A 38 8.56 1.11 7.27
CA SER A 38 9.09 -0.12 7.87
C SER A 38 8.88 -0.15 9.38
N ALA A 39 9.14 0.96 10.06
CA ALA A 39 8.97 1.10 11.50
C ALA A 39 7.50 0.93 11.91
N ALA A 40 6.56 1.53 11.18
CA ALA A 40 5.12 1.35 11.43
C ALA A 40 4.68 -0.11 11.26
N ALA A 41 5.23 -0.80 10.27
CA ALA A 41 4.99 -2.22 10.05
C ALA A 41 5.53 -3.10 11.18
N TYR A 42 6.80 -2.90 11.57
CA TYR A 42 7.38 -3.63 12.69
C TYR A 42 6.67 -3.32 14.00
N ALA A 43 6.34 -2.06 14.27
CA ALA A 43 5.58 -1.67 15.46
C ALA A 43 4.25 -2.41 15.53
N SER A 44 3.51 -2.49 14.41
CA SER A 44 2.23 -3.22 14.35
C SER A 44 2.41 -4.73 14.55
N PHE A 45 3.47 -5.31 13.99
CA PHE A 45 3.81 -6.71 14.17
C PHE A 45 4.14 -7.03 15.64
N PHE A 46 5.01 -6.24 16.27
CA PHE A 46 5.37 -6.43 17.68
C PHE A 46 4.20 -6.17 18.63
N LEU A 47 3.37 -5.16 18.35
CA LEU A 47 2.12 -4.93 19.06
C LEU A 47 1.20 -6.16 18.99
N GLY A 48 1.03 -6.74 17.80
CA GLY A 48 0.28 -7.99 17.59
C GLY A 48 0.82 -9.15 18.44
N ILE A 49 2.14 -9.36 18.45
CA ILE A 49 2.79 -10.39 19.27
C ILE A 49 2.55 -10.14 20.76
N ILE A 50 2.78 -8.92 21.25
CA ILE A 50 2.58 -8.58 22.66
C ILE A 50 1.12 -8.83 23.08
N PHE A 51 0.18 -8.46 22.22
CA PHE A 51 -1.25 -8.68 22.45
C PHE A 51 -1.62 -10.17 22.49
N TYR A 52 -1.03 -10.96 21.60
CA TYR A 52 -1.18 -12.41 21.57
C TYR A 52 -0.61 -13.06 22.84
N LEU A 53 0.63 -12.72 23.21
CA LEU A 53 1.30 -13.24 24.42
C LEU A 53 0.59 -12.85 25.71
N ARG A 54 -0.04 -11.67 25.77
CA ARG A 54 -0.83 -11.23 26.93
C ARG A 54 -2.22 -11.87 27.02
N GLY A 55 -2.61 -12.71 26.06
CA GLY A 55 -3.91 -13.39 26.07
C GLY A 55 -5.11 -12.44 25.97
N CYS A 56 -4.90 -11.24 25.44
CA CYS A 56 -5.91 -10.18 25.27
C CYS A 56 -6.69 -10.34 23.94
N VAL A 57 -6.53 -11.46 23.24
CA VAL A 57 -7.15 -11.68 21.92
C VAL A 57 -8.64 -11.94 22.06
N THR A 58 -9.43 -11.34 21.17
CA THR A 58 -10.89 -11.56 21.12
C THR A 58 -11.18 -13.04 20.84
N PRO A 59 -12.14 -13.67 21.52
CA PRO A 59 -12.45 -15.09 21.31
C PRO A 59 -12.91 -15.43 19.87
N GLU A 60 -13.32 -14.43 19.08
CA GLU A 60 -13.63 -14.56 17.64
C GLU A 60 -12.39 -14.84 16.78
N LEU A 61 -11.18 -14.49 17.24
CA LEU A 61 -9.92 -14.69 16.51
C LEU A 61 -9.13 -15.92 16.96
N LEU A 62 -9.52 -16.58 18.06
CA LEU A 62 -8.81 -17.74 18.59
C LEU A 62 -9.33 -19.04 17.98
N THR A 63 -8.43 -19.84 17.44
CA THR A 63 -8.70 -21.22 17.03
C THR A 63 -8.93 -22.09 18.28
N ASP A 64 -9.72 -23.16 18.17
CA ASP A 64 -10.03 -24.04 19.30
C ASP A 64 -8.78 -24.69 19.92
N PHE A 65 -7.71 -24.89 19.14
CA PHE A 65 -6.41 -25.33 19.62
C PHE A 65 -5.72 -24.28 20.52
N GLU A 66 -5.77 -23.01 20.12
CA GLU A 66 -5.11 -21.90 20.83
C GLU A 66 -5.78 -21.61 22.17
N LYS A 67 -7.10 -21.80 22.26
CA LYS A 67 -7.87 -21.68 23.53
C LYS A 67 -7.37 -22.63 24.62
N LYS A 68 -6.76 -23.76 24.23
CA LYS A 68 -6.24 -24.77 25.17
C LYS A 68 -4.89 -24.39 25.77
N PHE A 69 -4.09 -23.59 25.06
CA PHE A 69 -2.75 -23.16 25.49
C PHE A 69 -2.74 -21.74 26.08
N ILE A 70 -3.64 -20.86 25.65
CA ILE A 70 -3.67 -19.46 26.08
C ILE A 70 -4.62 -19.30 27.27
N LYS A 71 -4.06 -18.96 28.43
CA LYS A 71 -4.84 -18.59 29.61
C LYS A 71 -5.43 -17.19 29.39
N GLN A 72 -6.64 -17.15 28.83
CA GLN A 72 -7.32 -15.91 28.44
C GLN A 72 -7.47 -14.98 29.65
N ARG A 73 -6.92 -13.77 29.56
CA ARG A 73 -7.17 -12.69 30.52
C ARG A 73 -8.04 -11.66 29.81
N VAL A 74 -9.34 -11.73 30.04
CA VAL A 74 -10.33 -10.83 29.44
C VAL A 74 -10.35 -9.53 30.23
N ASP A 75 -9.30 -8.72 30.10
CA ASP A 75 -9.40 -7.31 30.46
C ASP A 75 -9.95 -6.54 29.26
N ALA A 76 -11.27 -6.31 29.27
CA ALA A 76 -11.96 -5.61 28.19
C ALA A 76 -11.37 -4.22 27.90
N GLN A 77 -10.79 -3.56 28.92
CA GLN A 77 -10.16 -2.26 28.76
C GLN A 77 -8.84 -2.38 27.99
N ALA A 78 -7.98 -3.33 28.36
CA ALA A 78 -6.72 -3.59 27.66
C ALA A 78 -6.94 -3.99 26.19
N VAL A 79 -8.01 -4.76 25.89
CA VAL A 79 -8.40 -5.09 24.52
C VAL A 79 -8.82 -3.85 23.75
N ALA A 80 -9.67 -3.00 24.34
CA ALA A 80 -10.15 -1.80 23.68
C ALA A 80 -9.02 -0.80 23.39
N ASP A 81 -8.10 -0.62 24.33
CA ASP A 81 -6.97 0.31 24.17
C ASP A 81 -5.97 -0.20 23.14
N PHE A 82 -5.73 -1.52 23.08
CA PHE A 82 -4.92 -2.13 22.02
C PHE A 82 -5.54 -1.93 20.63
N GLN A 83 -6.83 -2.22 20.47
CA GLN A 83 -7.54 -2.02 19.21
C GLN A 83 -7.49 -0.57 18.74
N ARG A 84 -7.58 0.39 19.67
CA ARG A 84 -7.42 1.82 19.36
C ARG A 84 -5.99 2.14 18.92
N GLY A 85 -4.98 1.59 19.58
CA GLY A 85 -3.58 1.77 19.18
C GLY A 85 -3.31 1.26 17.77
N VAL A 86 -3.73 0.02 17.48
CA VAL A 86 -3.62 -0.59 16.14
C VAL A 86 -4.38 0.21 15.09
N LEU A 87 -5.57 0.72 15.43
CA LEU A 87 -6.36 1.59 14.54
C LEU A 87 -5.58 2.85 14.16
N VAL A 88 -5.02 3.56 15.14
CA VAL A 88 -4.29 4.82 14.91
C VAL A 88 -3.06 4.58 14.04
N VAL A 89 -2.25 3.55 14.35
CA VAL A 89 -1.04 3.24 13.57
C VAL A 89 -1.39 2.85 12.14
N SER A 90 -2.44 2.04 11.96
CA SER A 90 -2.93 1.66 10.63
C SER A 90 -3.48 2.83 9.83
N ASP A 91 -4.27 3.71 10.45
CA ASP A 91 -4.83 4.90 9.79
C ASP A 91 -3.71 5.88 9.39
N GLN A 92 -2.72 6.07 10.25
CA GLN A 92 -1.56 6.91 9.95
C GLN A 92 -0.81 6.38 8.72
N GLN A 93 -0.48 5.08 8.67
CA GLN A 93 0.26 4.51 7.55
C GLN A 93 -0.49 4.64 6.22
N MET A 94 -1.81 4.46 6.22
CA MET A 94 -2.65 4.60 5.02
C MET A 94 -2.70 6.05 4.51
N VAL A 95 -2.86 7.03 5.42
CA VAL A 95 -2.85 8.45 5.07
C VAL A 95 -1.47 8.88 4.56
N THR A 96 -0.39 8.38 5.19
CA THR A 96 0.97 8.62 4.70
C THR A 96 1.17 8.02 3.31
N ALA A 97 0.67 6.81 3.05
CA ALA A 97 0.75 6.17 1.72
C ALA A 97 0.03 6.99 0.65
N LEU A 98 -1.16 7.49 0.96
CA LEU A 98 -1.92 8.40 0.09
C LEU A 98 -1.15 9.71 -0.17
N GLY A 99 -0.53 10.28 0.86
CA GLY A 99 0.25 11.51 0.73
C GLY A 99 1.49 11.32 -0.15
N VAL A 100 2.26 10.26 0.09
CA VAL A 100 3.47 9.93 -0.67
C VAL A 100 3.13 9.62 -2.13
N LEU A 101 2.12 8.79 -2.40
CA LEU A 101 1.65 8.54 -3.77
C LEU A 101 1.10 9.80 -4.43
N GLY A 102 0.32 10.61 -3.72
CA GLY A 102 -0.22 11.86 -4.25
C GLY A 102 0.87 12.86 -4.62
N ALA A 103 1.91 12.96 -3.79
CA ALA A 103 3.05 13.82 -4.05
C ALA A 103 3.94 13.27 -5.19
N SER A 104 4.11 11.94 -5.26
CA SER A 104 4.86 11.29 -6.33
C SER A 104 4.24 11.53 -7.69
N MET A 105 2.91 11.44 -7.80
CA MET A 105 2.18 11.74 -9.05
C MET A 105 2.33 13.19 -9.53
N ARG A 106 2.51 14.15 -8.61
CA ARG A 106 2.68 15.57 -9.00
C ARG A 106 4.08 15.89 -9.50
N HIS A 107 5.10 15.22 -8.95
CA HIS A 107 6.50 15.50 -9.24
C HIS A 107 7.16 14.35 -10.02
N MET A 108 6.39 13.63 -10.85
CA MET A 108 6.92 12.49 -11.64
C MET A 108 8.12 12.87 -12.53
N LYS A 109 8.20 14.14 -12.95
CA LYS A 109 9.30 14.69 -13.76
C LYS A 109 10.61 14.84 -12.98
N ASP A 110 10.50 14.94 -11.67
CA ASP A 110 11.60 15.19 -10.74
C ASP A 110 12.09 13.90 -10.08
N TYR A 111 11.47 12.75 -10.39
CA TYR A 111 11.83 11.44 -9.85
C TYR A 111 12.39 10.51 -10.90
N THR A 112 13.40 9.75 -10.50
CA THR A 112 13.82 8.59 -11.27
C THR A 112 12.72 7.54 -11.23
N MET A 113 12.70 6.71 -12.26
CA MET A 113 11.88 5.52 -12.31
C MET A 113 12.07 4.60 -11.08
N PHE A 114 13.29 4.47 -10.58
CA PHE A 114 13.62 3.70 -9.38
C PHE A 114 12.97 4.28 -8.11
N ASP A 115 13.00 5.60 -7.95
CA ASP A 115 12.34 6.29 -6.84
C ASP A 115 10.82 6.08 -6.88
N PHE A 116 10.23 6.18 -8.07
CA PHE A 116 8.80 5.95 -8.26
C PHE A 116 8.41 4.48 -7.98
N GLN A 117 9.21 3.53 -8.44
CA GLN A 117 9.02 2.10 -8.16
C GLN A 117 9.10 1.81 -6.65
N THR A 118 10.03 2.44 -5.93
CA THR A 118 10.14 2.33 -4.47
C THR A 118 8.86 2.82 -3.79
N ILE A 119 8.32 3.95 -4.22
CA ILE A 119 7.07 4.53 -3.70
C ILE A 119 5.88 3.58 -3.95
N ILE A 120 5.79 2.96 -5.13
CA ILE A 120 4.77 1.93 -5.43
C ILE A 120 4.88 0.78 -4.42
N TYR A 121 6.08 0.27 -4.16
CA TYR A 121 6.26 -0.82 -3.18
C TYR A 121 5.88 -0.42 -1.75
N LEU A 122 6.16 0.81 -1.33
CA LEU A 122 5.75 1.32 -0.02
C LEU A 122 4.22 1.36 0.13
N ALA A 123 3.52 1.82 -0.91
CA ALA A 123 2.06 1.82 -0.93
C ALA A 123 1.47 0.40 -0.95
N TRP A 124 2.14 -0.53 -1.65
CA TRP A 124 1.74 -1.93 -1.70
C TRP A 124 1.87 -2.56 -0.31
N MET A 125 2.97 -2.27 0.38
CA MET A 125 3.20 -2.71 1.75
C MET A 125 2.13 -2.17 2.71
N ALA A 126 1.76 -0.90 2.59
CA ALA A 126 0.71 -0.29 3.42
C ALA A 126 -0.65 -0.99 3.24
N THR A 127 -0.97 -1.40 2.02
CA THR A 127 -2.18 -2.19 1.71
C THR A 127 -2.16 -3.55 2.43
N ASN A 128 -1.02 -4.25 2.45
CA ASN A 128 -0.91 -5.55 3.12
C ASN A 128 -0.98 -5.43 4.65
N MET A 129 -0.41 -4.36 5.21
CA MET A 129 -0.58 -4.09 6.64
C MET A 129 -2.03 -3.74 6.99
N GLN A 130 -2.74 -3.05 6.10
CA GLN A 130 -4.16 -2.77 6.27
C GLN A 130 -5.00 -4.05 6.39
N LEU A 131 -4.72 -5.06 5.57
CA LEU A 131 -5.33 -6.40 5.66
C LEU A 131 -5.14 -7.04 7.03
N SER A 132 -3.89 -7.05 7.50
CA SER A 132 -3.54 -7.69 8.76
C SER A 132 -4.30 -7.07 9.94
N THR A 133 -4.37 -5.73 9.97
CA THR A 133 -5.03 -4.99 11.07
C THR A 133 -6.55 -5.08 11.04
N LEU A 134 -7.18 -5.24 9.85
CA LEU A 134 -8.63 -5.38 9.71
C LEU A 134 -9.19 -6.60 10.44
N SER A 135 -8.42 -7.70 10.51
CA SER A 135 -8.82 -8.91 11.23
C SER A 135 -9.10 -8.62 12.72
N ILE A 136 -8.27 -7.77 13.33
CA ILE A 136 -8.33 -7.39 14.75
C ILE A 136 -9.41 -6.31 14.99
N LEU A 137 -9.58 -5.38 14.03
CA LEU A 137 -10.48 -4.23 14.13
C LEU A 137 -11.94 -4.53 13.79
N ARG A 138 -12.25 -5.69 13.21
CA ARG A 138 -13.60 -6.04 12.75
C ARG A 138 -14.65 -5.91 13.87
N SER A 139 -14.32 -6.31 15.09
CA SER A 139 -15.23 -6.21 16.25
C SER A 139 -15.49 -4.76 16.67
N LEU A 140 -14.48 -3.89 16.54
CA LEU A 140 -14.59 -2.45 16.81
C LEU A 140 -15.51 -1.76 15.78
N PHE A 141 -15.36 -2.10 14.49
CA PHE A 141 -16.16 -1.51 13.43
C PHE A 141 -17.63 -1.96 13.44
N ARG A 142 -17.95 -3.10 14.06
CA ARG A 142 -19.34 -3.57 14.21
C ARG A 142 -20.21 -2.55 14.94
N HIS A 143 -19.66 -1.88 15.95
CA HIS A 143 -20.37 -0.95 16.82
C HIS A 143 -20.22 0.53 16.39
N ARG A 144 -19.34 0.83 15.42
CA ARG A 144 -19.00 2.21 15.02
C ARG A 144 -19.02 2.38 13.50
N PRO A 145 -20.19 2.59 12.87
CA PRO A 145 -20.32 2.67 11.41
C PRO A 145 -19.57 3.86 10.80
N ARG A 146 -19.41 4.97 11.54
CA ARG A 146 -18.65 6.16 11.08
C ARG A 146 -17.17 5.84 10.84
N LEU A 147 -16.54 5.14 11.79
CA LEU A 147 -15.13 4.73 11.65
C LEU A 147 -14.96 3.74 10.50
N ARG A 148 -15.93 2.84 10.31
CA ARG A 148 -15.95 1.90 9.18
C ARG A 148 -16.02 2.64 7.84
N ALA A 149 -16.89 3.63 7.71
CA ALA A 149 -17.05 4.42 6.49
C ALA A 149 -15.77 5.21 6.16
N PHE A 150 -15.16 5.84 7.16
CA PHE A 150 -13.87 6.53 6.98
C PHE A 150 -12.76 5.58 6.54
N LYS A 151 -12.71 4.37 7.13
CA LYS A 151 -11.73 3.35 6.77
C LYS A 151 -11.90 2.89 5.32
N LEU A 152 -13.14 2.60 4.91
CA LEU A 152 -13.50 2.22 3.54
C LEU A 152 -13.18 3.33 2.54
N PHE A 153 -13.44 4.59 2.89
CA PHE A 153 -13.13 5.74 2.04
C PHE A 153 -11.64 5.86 1.75
N ASN A 154 -10.80 5.83 2.78
CA ASN A 154 -9.35 5.92 2.58
C ASN A 154 -8.78 4.70 1.85
N MET A 155 -9.32 3.52 2.11
CA MET A 155 -8.92 2.29 1.43
C MET A 155 -9.30 2.31 -0.06
N LEU A 156 -10.47 2.85 -0.40
CA LEU A 156 -10.88 3.07 -1.79
C LEU A 156 -10.01 4.15 -2.47
N ALA A 157 -9.72 5.24 -1.78
CA ALA A 157 -8.84 6.29 -2.29
C ALA A 157 -7.44 5.73 -2.59
N LEU A 158 -6.89 4.89 -1.70
CA LEU A 158 -5.59 4.26 -1.89
C LEU A 158 -5.62 3.28 -3.07
N LEU A 159 -6.68 2.48 -3.20
CA LEU A 159 -6.88 1.59 -4.35
C LEU A 159 -6.84 2.36 -5.68
N VAL A 160 -7.58 3.46 -5.79
CA VAL A 160 -7.63 4.26 -7.02
C VAL A 160 -6.25 4.81 -7.36
N MET A 161 -5.58 5.44 -6.38
CA MET A 161 -4.24 5.98 -6.57
C MET A 161 -3.22 4.89 -6.92
N MET A 162 -3.33 3.71 -6.33
CA MET A 162 -2.46 2.58 -6.58
C MET A 162 -2.68 1.96 -7.97
N CYS A 163 -3.94 1.86 -8.40
CA CYS A 163 -4.28 1.46 -9.75
C CYS A 163 -3.74 2.44 -10.79
N ILE A 164 -3.69 3.74 -10.51
CA ILE A 164 -3.04 4.70 -11.41
C ILE A 164 -1.52 4.49 -11.38
N ALA A 165 -0.93 4.30 -10.20
CA ALA A 165 0.51 4.17 -10.02
C ALA A 165 1.14 2.94 -10.67
N ILE A 166 0.41 1.83 -10.72
CA ILE A 166 0.92 0.56 -11.27
C ILE A 166 0.78 0.50 -12.78
N PHE A 167 0.05 1.42 -13.40
CA PHE A 167 -0.19 1.41 -14.84
C PHE A 167 1.10 1.35 -15.68
N PRO A 168 2.12 2.19 -15.40
CA PRO A 168 3.38 2.17 -16.14
C PRO A 168 4.11 0.83 -16.03
N THR A 169 3.94 0.12 -14.91
CA THR A 169 4.62 -1.16 -14.66
C THR A 169 4.12 -2.31 -15.53
N THR A 170 3.02 -2.10 -16.27
CA THR A 170 2.49 -3.10 -17.20
C THR A 170 3.23 -3.11 -18.54
N ASP A 171 4.05 -2.10 -18.82
CA ASP A 171 4.85 -2.02 -20.05
C ASP A 171 6.22 -2.71 -19.92
N TYR A 172 6.68 -3.37 -21.00
CA TYR A 172 7.98 -4.05 -21.03
C TYR A 172 9.16 -3.11 -20.88
N ASP A 173 9.12 -1.91 -21.45
CA ASP A 173 10.26 -0.98 -21.34
C ASP A 173 10.38 -0.51 -19.88
N TRP A 174 9.27 -0.47 -19.12
CA TRP A 174 9.33 -0.21 -17.67
C TRP A 174 10.07 -1.32 -16.90
N ALA A 175 9.87 -2.58 -17.29
CA ALA A 175 10.59 -3.70 -16.68
C ALA A 175 12.09 -3.66 -17.03
N ASP A 176 12.42 -3.36 -18.29
CA ASP A 176 13.81 -3.35 -18.74
C ASP A 176 14.63 -2.22 -18.09
N HIS A 177 14.06 -1.02 -17.95
CA HIS A 177 14.75 0.12 -17.34
C HIS A 177 14.84 0.05 -15.80
N THR A 178 14.02 -0.76 -15.13
CA THR A 178 14.17 -1.02 -13.68
C THR A 178 15.16 -2.14 -13.36
N VAL A 179 15.32 -3.12 -14.25
CA VAL A 179 16.16 -4.31 -14.02
C VAL A 179 17.57 -4.13 -14.57
N TYR A 180 17.71 -3.53 -15.74
CA TYR A 180 18.99 -3.23 -16.36
C TYR A 180 19.32 -1.77 -16.08
N ASP A 181 20.10 -1.53 -15.03
CA ASP A 181 20.70 -0.23 -14.71
C ASP A 181 21.74 0.13 -15.79
N ILE A 182 21.27 0.55 -16.98
CA ILE A 182 22.11 0.79 -18.16
C ILE A 182 22.89 2.12 -18.07
N GLY A 183 22.97 2.75 -16.89
CA GLY A 183 23.64 4.04 -16.69
C GLY A 183 22.86 5.25 -17.23
N PHE A 184 21.59 5.07 -17.62
CA PHE A 184 20.69 6.16 -17.99
C PHE A 184 19.65 6.37 -16.89
N CYS A 185 19.55 7.60 -16.38
CA CYS A 185 18.51 7.96 -15.42
C CYS A 185 17.31 8.49 -16.21
N LEU A 186 16.29 7.65 -16.38
CA LEU A 186 15.02 8.04 -16.98
C LEU A 186 14.07 8.59 -15.91
N THR A 187 13.39 9.68 -16.25
CA THR A 187 12.36 10.28 -15.42
C THR A 187 11.08 9.46 -15.50
N ALA A 188 10.30 9.41 -14.43
CA ALA A 188 9.06 8.61 -14.43
C ALA A 188 8.00 9.12 -15.44
N ASP A 189 8.11 10.37 -15.90
CA ASP A 189 7.24 10.98 -16.91
C ASP A 189 7.61 10.67 -18.36
N SER A 190 8.78 10.06 -18.61
CA SER A 190 9.23 9.70 -19.96
C SER A 190 8.39 8.57 -20.57
N PHE A 191 7.47 8.00 -19.79
CA PHE A 191 6.60 6.91 -20.21
C PHE A 191 5.20 7.38 -20.59
N TRP A 192 4.76 6.99 -21.78
CA TRP A 192 3.53 7.43 -22.44
C TRP A 192 2.24 7.16 -21.63
N GLY A 193 2.27 6.15 -20.75
CA GLY A 193 1.14 5.75 -19.92
C GLY A 193 0.68 6.77 -18.86
N LEU A 194 1.48 7.81 -18.56
CA LEU A 194 1.15 8.85 -17.55
C LEU A 194 1.00 10.26 -18.14
N THR A 195 1.45 10.49 -19.37
CA THR A 195 1.69 11.83 -19.93
C THR A 195 0.70 12.22 -21.02
N GLU A 196 0.10 11.25 -21.72
CA GLU A 196 -0.95 11.52 -22.69
C GLU A 196 -2.36 11.44 -22.06
N THR A 197 -3.24 12.30 -22.56
CA THR A 197 -4.61 12.54 -22.08
C THR A 197 -5.42 11.27 -21.80
N VAL A 198 -6.25 11.37 -20.75
CA VAL A 198 -7.17 10.41 -20.10
C VAL A 198 -8.14 9.65 -21.04
N GLY A 199 -7.62 9.05 -22.11
CA GLY A 199 -8.31 8.14 -23.01
C GLY A 199 -8.16 6.68 -22.57
N LEU A 200 -8.73 5.76 -23.34
CA LEU A 200 -8.79 4.32 -23.07
C LEU A 200 -7.37 3.69 -23.11
N HIS A 201 -6.53 3.96 -22.11
CA HIS A 201 -5.11 3.56 -22.05
C HIS A 201 -4.89 2.05 -22.24
N TRP A 202 -5.87 1.23 -21.83
CA TRP A 202 -5.86 -0.21 -22.07
C TRP A 202 -5.98 -0.59 -23.54
N HIS A 203 -6.66 0.20 -24.37
CA HIS A 203 -6.82 -0.09 -25.80
C HIS A 203 -5.49 -0.01 -26.53
N ASN A 204 -4.73 1.07 -26.31
CA ASN A 204 -3.41 1.25 -26.92
C ASN A 204 -2.40 0.22 -26.37
N ALA A 205 -2.46 -0.08 -25.06
CA ALA A 205 -1.62 -1.12 -24.45
C ALA A 205 -1.91 -2.53 -25.00
N LEU A 206 -3.17 -2.82 -25.37
CA LEU A 206 -3.56 -4.07 -26.01
C LEU A 206 -3.14 -4.15 -27.48
N GLU A 207 -3.06 -3.02 -28.18
CA GLU A 207 -2.68 -2.98 -29.60
C GLU A 207 -1.20 -3.29 -29.84
N GLU A 208 -0.31 -2.77 -28.99
CA GLU A 208 1.13 -2.93 -29.21
C GLU A 208 1.71 -4.29 -28.75
N HIS A 209 0.91 -5.17 -28.14
CA HIS A 209 1.37 -6.47 -27.59
C HIS A 209 2.55 -6.35 -26.60
N ARG A 210 2.66 -5.21 -25.91
CA ARG A 210 3.76 -4.86 -25.00
C ARG A 210 3.38 -4.97 -23.50
N LEU A 211 2.36 -5.78 -23.20
CA LEU A 211 1.94 -6.02 -21.82
C LEU A 211 2.78 -7.12 -21.15
N VAL A 212 3.44 -6.75 -20.06
CA VAL A 212 4.11 -7.71 -19.16
C VAL A 212 3.05 -8.46 -18.36
N PRO A 213 2.99 -9.80 -18.40
CA PRO A 213 2.03 -10.59 -17.64
C PRO A 213 2.04 -10.29 -16.13
N GLN A 214 3.21 -9.96 -15.59
CA GLN A 214 3.40 -9.65 -14.17
C GLN A 214 2.64 -8.39 -13.72
N GLY A 215 2.64 -7.33 -14.54
CA GLY A 215 1.89 -6.11 -14.24
C GLY A 215 0.38 -6.34 -14.23
N VAL A 216 -0.14 -7.09 -15.22
CA VAL A 216 -1.57 -7.43 -15.29
C VAL A 216 -2.00 -8.28 -14.09
N VAL A 217 -1.17 -9.24 -13.68
CA VAL A 217 -1.41 -10.06 -12.48
C VAL A 217 -1.41 -9.19 -11.23
N ALA A 218 -0.47 -8.24 -11.10
CA ALA A 218 -0.42 -7.32 -9.96
C ALA A 218 -1.71 -6.48 -9.82
N TYR A 219 -2.24 -5.98 -10.95
CA TYR A 219 -3.53 -5.28 -10.99
C TYR A 219 -4.69 -6.14 -10.48
N ALA A 220 -4.81 -7.37 -11.01
CA ALA A 220 -5.86 -8.29 -10.60
C ALA A 220 -5.78 -8.60 -9.11
N ILE A 221 -4.56 -8.85 -8.59
CA ILE A 221 -4.32 -9.13 -7.17
C ILE A 221 -4.76 -7.95 -6.31
N ILE A 222 -4.42 -6.72 -6.67
CA ILE A 222 -4.82 -5.53 -5.90
C ILE A 222 -6.33 -5.39 -5.84
N ILE A 223 -7.01 -5.49 -6.98
CA ILE A 223 -8.47 -5.28 -7.06
C ILE A 223 -9.19 -6.36 -6.25
N ILE A 224 -8.81 -7.63 -6.43
CA ILE A 224 -9.38 -8.75 -5.69
C ILE A 224 -9.11 -8.61 -4.20
N SER A 225 -7.88 -8.24 -3.81
CA SER A 225 -7.48 -8.03 -2.43
C SER A 225 -8.30 -6.91 -1.77
N HIS A 226 -8.50 -5.78 -2.43
CA HIS A 226 -9.29 -4.69 -1.88
C HIS A 226 -10.79 -4.99 -1.84
N ALA A 227 -11.32 -5.68 -2.86
CA ALA A 227 -12.70 -6.15 -2.83
C ALA A 227 -12.93 -7.11 -1.65
N TRP A 228 -11.99 -8.02 -1.42
CA TRP A 228 -12.00 -8.94 -0.29
C TRP A 228 -11.92 -8.21 1.07
N GLN A 229 -11.02 -7.23 1.20
CA GLN A 229 -10.90 -6.38 2.39
C GLN A 229 -12.21 -5.65 2.69
N ALA A 230 -12.84 -5.05 1.67
CA ALA A 230 -14.11 -4.36 1.81
C ALA A 230 -15.22 -5.32 2.25
N ALA A 231 -15.25 -6.54 1.70
CA ALA A 231 -16.21 -7.57 2.09
C ALA A 231 -16.04 -8.00 3.56
N MET A 232 -14.80 -8.11 4.07
CA MET A 232 -14.54 -8.46 5.46
C MET A 232 -15.08 -7.44 6.47
N LEU A 233 -15.22 -6.16 6.09
CA LEU A 233 -15.78 -5.10 6.94
C LEU A 233 -17.29 -5.25 7.17
N PHE A 234 -17.98 -6.05 6.34
CA PHE A 234 -19.40 -6.36 6.53
C PHE A 234 -19.55 -7.68 7.30
N PRO A 235 -20.52 -7.76 8.24
CA PRO A 235 -20.84 -9.02 8.88
C PRO A 235 -21.39 -10.02 7.85
N ASN A 236 -20.96 -11.28 7.92
CA ASN A 236 -21.54 -12.34 7.11
C ASN A 236 -23.01 -12.53 7.49
N ILE A 237 -23.92 -12.18 6.59
CA ILE A 237 -25.39 -12.27 6.77
C ILE A 237 -25.80 -13.70 7.18
N ARG A 238 -25.08 -14.72 6.69
CA ARG A 238 -25.30 -16.14 7.00
C ARG A 238 -25.23 -16.49 8.50
N PHE A 239 -24.44 -15.79 9.30
CA PHE A 239 -24.29 -16.12 10.73
C PHE A 239 -25.37 -15.49 11.62
N GLN A 240 -26.03 -14.43 11.15
CA GLN A 240 -27.15 -13.81 11.88
C GLN A 240 -28.45 -14.58 11.69
N ALA A 241 -28.70 -15.14 10.50
CA ALA A 241 -29.87 -15.97 10.23
C ALA A 241 -29.89 -17.29 11.04
N SER A 242 -28.71 -17.85 11.34
CA SER A 242 -28.61 -19.03 12.20
C SER A 242 -28.87 -18.72 13.68
N LYS A 243 -28.61 -17.49 14.13
CA LYS A 243 -28.80 -17.10 15.53
C LYS A 243 -30.24 -16.70 15.82
N SER A 244 -30.95 -16.12 14.84
CA SER A 244 -32.38 -15.81 14.94
C SER A 244 -33.31 -16.99 14.66
N ALA A 245 -32.76 -18.16 14.30
CA ALA A 245 -33.53 -19.39 14.09
C ALA A 245 -33.45 -20.34 15.31
N ILE A 246 -32.70 -19.95 16.35
CA ILE A 246 -32.48 -20.72 17.58
C ILE A 246 -33.05 -19.99 18.81
N ASP A 247 -33.50 -18.74 18.64
CA ASP A 247 -34.35 -18.00 19.59
C ASP A 247 -35.81 -18.04 19.11
#